data_AF-A9L4Q6-F1
#
_entry.id   AF-A9L4Q6-F1
#
_cell.length_a   1.000
_cell.length_b   1.000
_cell.length_c   1.000
_cell.angle_alpha   90.00
_cell.angle_beta   90.00
_cell.angle_gamma   90.00
#
_symmetry.space_group_name_H-M   'P 1'
#
loop_
_entity.id
_entity.type
_entity.pdbx_description
1 polymer ?
#
loop_
_entity_poly.entity_id
_entity_poly.type
_entity_poly.pdbx_seq_one_letter_code
_entity_poly.pdbx_strand_id
1 'polypeptide(L)'
;MLSSLFTYHDEPMHLTAFFARSLRICLLLTLSSFVFAVQAAWYPADVIADGQKTLYTPLTKANKAWRICALLPHGKDQYWWGVAFGLSQEAERQGVTLGIYDAGGYDKI
;
A
#
# COMPACT_ATOMS: atom_id res chain seq x y z
N MET A 1 -9.73 44.52 -65.66
CA MET A 1 -10.57 45.33 -64.75
C MET A 1 -10.68 44.58 -63.43
N LEU A 2 -10.10 45.16 -62.38
CA LEU A 2 -10.30 44.89 -60.94
C LEU A 2 -9.89 43.50 -60.42
N SER A 3 -8.69 43.32 -59.82
CA SER A 3 -8.32 43.68 -58.43
C SER A 3 -9.16 42.97 -57.37
N SER A 4 -8.47 42.18 -56.53
CA SER A 4 -8.57 42.13 -55.06
C SER A 4 -8.53 40.71 -54.51
N LEU A 5 -8.03 40.63 -53.28
CA LEU A 5 -8.15 39.54 -52.29
C LEU A 5 -6.98 38.53 -52.36
N PHE A 6 -6.23 38.27 -51.30
CA PHE A 6 -6.28 38.73 -49.91
C PHE A 6 -5.02 38.13 -49.24
N THR A 7 -4.31 38.97 -48.47
CA THR A 7 -3.53 38.68 -47.24
C THR A 7 -3.38 37.20 -46.81
N TYR A 8 -2.17 36.69 -46.61
CA TYR A 8 -1.34 36.83 -45.39
C TYR A 8 -2.10 36.52 -44.08
N HIS A 9 -1.50 35.61 -43.29
CA HIS A 9 -1.84 35.09 -41.97
C HIS A 9 -2.84 33.94 -41.87
N ASP A 10 -2.33 32.74 -41.52
CA ASP A 10 -2.95 31.94 -40.46
C ASP A 10 -1.88 31.14 -39.68
N GLU A 11 -1.91 31.32 -38.36
CA GLU A 11 -0.86 31.02 -37.36
C GLU A 11 -0.91 29.56 -36.85
N PRO A 12 0.18 28.76 -36.92
CA PRO A 12 0.25 27.48 -36.21
C PRO A 12 0.70 27.62 -34.74
N MET A 13 0.80 28.85 -34.21
CA MET A 13 1.38 29.11 -32.88
C MET A 13 0.47 28.72 -31.70
N HIS A 14 -0.85 28.66 -31.89
CA HIS A 14 -1.76 28.28 -30.79
C HIS A 14 -1.72 26.78 -30.49
N LEU A 15 -1.69 25.93 -31.53
CA LEU A 15 -1.75 24.48 -31.39
C LEU A 15 -0.49 23.92 -30.71
N THR A 16 0.69 24.40 -31.10
CA THR A 16 1.98 24.01 -30.51
C THR A 16 2.08 24.43 -29.03
N ALA A 17 1.54 25.59 -28.67
CA ALA A 17 1.48 26.06 -27.29
C ALA A 17 0.54 25.20 -26.42
N PHE A 18 -0.59 24.73 -26.95
CA PHE A 18 -1.49 23.79 -26.25
C PHE A 18 -0.83 22.43 -26.00
N PHE A 19 -0.16 21.85 -27.00
CA PHE A 19 0.57 20.60 -26.86
C PHE A 19 1.70 20.72 -25.83
N ALA A 20 2.46 21.81 -25.84
CA ALA A 20 3.54 22.05 -24.89
C ALA A 20 3.04 22.22 -23.44
N ARG A 21 1.89 22.88 -23.24
CA ARG A 21 1.27 23.04 -21.90
C ARG A 21 0.72 21.71 -21.37
N SER A 22 0.09 20.92 -22.22
CA SER A 22 -0.39 19.58 -21.87
C SER A 22 0.76 18.64 -21.49
N LEU A 23 1.85 18.65 -22.26
CA LEU A 23 3.04 17.85 -21.97
C LEU A 23 3.70 18.25 -20.64
N ARG A 24 3.76 19.56 -20.33
CA ARG A 24 4.28 20.05 -19.04
C ARG A 24 3.39 19.63 -17.87
N ILE A 25 2.07 19.67 -18.01
CA ILE A 25 1.14 19.23 -16.96
C ILE A 25 1.27 17.72 -16.70
N CYS A 26 1.33 16.91 -17.76
CA CYS A 26 1.59 15.47 -17.64
C CYS A 26 2.95 15.17 -17.00
N LEU A 27 3.99 15.92 -17.36
CA LEU A 27 5.32 15.77 -16.75
C LEU A 27 5.30 16.16 -15.26
N LEU A 28 4.59 17.22 -14.87
CA LEU A 28 4.44 17.60 -13.47
C LEU A 28 3.63 16.58 -12.65
N LEU A 29 2.56 16.02 -13.23
CA LEU A 29 1.74 14.98 -12.59
C LEU A 29 2.50 13.66 -12.39
N THR A 30 3.32 13.28 -13.36
CA THR A 30 4.18 12.08 -13.26
C THR A 30 5.29 12.24 -12.23
N LEU A 31 5.95 13.41 -12.16
CA LEU A 31 6.94 13.67 -11.11
C LEU A 31 6.34 13.70 -9.70
N SER A 32 5.12 14.23 -9.53
CA SER A 32 4.45 14.30 -8.22
C SER A 32 4.12 12.92 -7.63
N SER A 33 3.87 11.93 -8.49
CA SER A 33 3.49 10.57 -8.07
C SER A 33 4.63 9.79 -7.41
N PHE A 34 5.88 10.26 -7.50
CA PHE A 34 7.06 9.54 -6.99
C PHE A 34 7.32 9.76 -5.49
N VAL A 35 6.61 10.70 -4.84
CA VAL A 35 7.00 11.20 -3.50
C VAL A 35 6.40 10.41 -2.32
N PHE A 36 5.48 9.46 -2.52
CA PHE A 36 4.81 8.82 -1.38
C PHE A 36 4.75 7.30 -1.45
N ALA A 37 5.61 6.63 -0.68
CA ALA A 37 5.26 5.43 0.09
C ALA A 37 6.42 5.05 1.05
N VAL A 38 6.63 5.82 2.12
CA VAL A 38 7.29 5.27 3.31
C VAL A 38 6.17 4.78 4.21
N GLN A 39 5.87 3.47 4.19
CA GLN A 39 4.97 2.85 5.15
C GLN A 39 5.56 3.06 6.56
N ALA A 40 4.78 3.61 7.49
CA ALA A 40 5.20 3.67 8.89
C ALA A 40 5.44 2.24 9.40
N ALA A 41 6.56 2.02 10.09
CA ALA A 41 6.84 0.74 10.71
C ALA A 41 5.80 0.46 11.81
N TRP A 42 5.23 -0.74 11.84
CA TRP A 42 4.25 -1.12 12.86
C TRP A 42 4.91 -1.39 14.24
N TYR A 43 6.23 -1.53 14.28
CA TYR A 43 7.07 -1.62 15.48
C TYR A 43 8.27 -0.67 15.34
N PRO A 44 8.84 -0.18 16.46
CA PRO A 44 8.45 -0.46 17.84
C PRO A 44 7.10 0.16 18.25
N ALA A 45 6.34 -0.50 19.15
CA ALA A 45 5.00 -0.07 19.57
C ALA A 45 4.86 -0.02 21.10
N ASP A 46 4.19 1.00 21.65
CA ASP A 46 3.87 1.10 23.08
C ASP A 46 2.87 0.01 23.48
N VAL A 47 3.23 -0.85 24.45
CA VAL A 47 2.37 -1.92 24.98
C VAL A 47 2.40 -1.97 26.51
N ILE A 48 1.44 -2.68 27.11
CA ILE A 48 1.50 -3.08 28.52
C ILE A 48 1.80 -4.58 28.54
N ALA A 49 2.98 -4.95 29.03
CA ALA A 49 3.38 -6.34 29.23
C ALA A 49 3.53 -6.58 30.75
N ASP A 50 2.85 -7.61 31.27
CA ASP A 50 2.88 -7.96 32.70
C ASP A 50 2.56 -6.80 33.64
N GLY A 51 1.65 -5.92 33.21
CA GLY A 51 1.23 -4.74 33.96
C GLY A 51 2.17 -3.53 33.87
N GLN A 52 3.27 -3.61 33.12
CA GLN A 52 4.21 -2.51 32.93
C GLN A 52 4.16 -1.94 31.52
N LYS A 53 4.20 -0.61 31.40
CA LYS A 53 4.33 0.05 30.09
C LYS A 53 5.73 -0.21 29.55
N THR A 54 5.81 -0.76 28.34
CA THR A 54 7.05 -1.09 27.66
C THR A 54 6.89 -0.92 26.15
N LEU A 55 8.00 -1.05 25.41
CA LEU A 55 8.04 -0.93 23.97
C LEU A 55 8.19 -2.33 23.34
N TYR A 56 7.19 -2.78 22.60
CA TYR A 56 7.24 -4.04 21.88
C TYR A 56 8.17 -3.92 20.67
N THR A 57 9.16 -4.80 20.61
CA THR A 57 10.04 -4.99 19.45
C THR A 57 10.11 -6.49 19.16
N PRO A 58 9.69 -6.96 17.97
CA PRO A 58 9.70 -8.37 17.66
C PRO A 58 11.11 -8.88 17.37
N LEU A 59 11.28 -10.21 17.39
CA LEU A 59 12.54 -10.85 17.00
C LEU A 59 12.87 -10.54 15.54
N THR A 60 14.15 -10.39 15.18
CA THR A 60 14.53 -10.17 13.78
C THR A 60 14.24 -11.40 12.91
N LYS A 61 14.46 -12.60 13.43
CA LYS A 61 14.22 -13.87 12.74
C LYS A 61 14.02 -15.00 13.76
N ALA A 62 13.28 -16.04 13.39
CA ALA A 62 13.20 -17.25 14.19
C ALA A 62 14.52 -18.04 14.17
N ASN A 63 14.81 -18.77 15.25
CA ASN A 63 16.02 -19.61 15.35
C ASN A 63 16.00 -20.85 14.45
N LYS A 64 14.83 -21.25 13.93
CA LYS A 64 14.64 -22.30 12.93
C LYS A 64 13.30 -22.11 12.21
N ALA A 65 13.10 -22.82 11.10
CA ALA A 65 11.84 -22.82 10.33
C ALA A 65 10.74 -23.62 11.05
N TRP A 66 10.13 -23.01 12.06
CA TRP A 66 9.00 -23.61 12.79
C TRP A 66 7.79 -23.81 11.86
N ARG A 67 6.99 -24.84 12.14
CA ARG A 67 5.64 -24.99 11.58
C ARG A 67 4.64 -24.62 12.67
N ILE A 68 3.89 -23.55 12.46
CA ILE A 68 2.94 -22.98 13.43
C ILE A 68 1.53 -23.11 12.85
N CYS A 69 0.58 -23.52 13.68
CA CYS A 69 -0.84 -23.57 13.32
C CYS A 69 -1.60 -22.55 14.16
N ALA A 70 -2.31 -21.64 13.50
CA ALA A 70 -3.22 -20.69 14.13
C ALA A 70 -4.66 -21.11 13.84
N LEU A 71 -5.45 -21.34 14.89
CA LEU A 71 -6.87 -21.64 14.79
C LEU A 71 -7.64 -20.35 15.07
N LEU A 72 -8.18 -19.73 14.03
CA LEU A 72 -8.97 -18.51 14.14
C LEU A 72 -10.46 -18.85 14.29
N PRO A 73 -11.24 -18.04 15.04
CA PRO A 73 -12.66 -18.29 15.27
C PRO A 73 -13.45 -18.50 13.98
N HIS A 74 -13.29 -17.61 13.00
CA HIS A 74 -13.85 -17.79 11.65
C HIS A 74 -13.19 -16.84 10.63
N GLY A 75 -13.27 -17.15 9.34
CA GLY A 75 -12.84 -16.26 8.25
C GLY A 75 -13.91 -15.32 7.68
N LYS A 76 -14.96 -14.99 8.45
CA LYS A 76 -16.21 -14.38 7.92
C LYS A 76 -16.24 -12.86 7.84
N ASP A 77 -15.30 -12.15 8.45
CA ASP A 77 -15.30 -10.68 8.48
C ASP A 77 -13.91 -10.07 8.28
N GLN A 78 -13.92 -8.75 8.03
CA GLN A 78 -12.73 -7.96 7.80
C GLN A 78 -11.76 -7.94 8.99
N TYR A 79 -12.26 -8.16 10.22
CA TYR A 79 -11.42 -8.17 11.39
C TYR A 79 -10.50 -9.40 11.35
N TRP A 80 -11.07 -10.58 11.14
CA TRP A 80 -10.28 -11.81 11.04
C TRP A 80 -9.41 -11.88 9.80
N TRP A 81 -9.78 -11.21 8.71
CA TRP A 81 -8.89 -11.05 7.56
C TRP A 81 -7.67 -10.20 7.90
N GLY A 82 -7.84 -9.12 8.66
CA GLY A 82 -6.73 -8.31 9.16
C GLY A 82 -5.79 -9.10 10.06
N VAL A 83 -6.35 -9.89 10.98
CA VAL A 83 -5.57 -10.79 11.85
C VAL A 83 -4.79 -11.82 11.03
N ALA A 84 -5.46 -12.50 10.10
CA ALA A 84 -4.81 -13.50 9.24
C ALA A 84 -3.69 -12.89 8.39
N PHE A 85 -3.90 -11.69 7.85
CA PHE A 85 -2.87 -10.93 7.13
C PHE A 85 -1.66 -10.62 8.01
N GLY A 86 -1.89 -10.08 9.21
CA GLY A 86 -0.81 -9.78 10.15
C GLY A 86 0.02 -11.01 10.53
N LEU A 87 -0.65 -12.13 10.82
CA LEU A 87 0.01 -13.40 11.10
C LEU A 87 0.84 -13.90 9.90
N SER A 88 0.30 -13.80 8.69
CA SER A 88 0.99 -14.20 7.45
C SER A 88 2.24 -13.36 7.20
N GLN A 89 2.13 -12.03 7.29
CA GLN A 89 3.26 -11.11 7.10
C GLN A 89 4.36 -11.36 8.13
N GLU A 90 3.99 -11.60 9.39
CA GLU A 90 4.97 -11.86 10.44
C GLU A 90 5.61 -13.25 10.30
N ALA A 91 4.86 -14.26 9.86
CA ALA A 91 5.41 -15.58 9.58
C ALA A 91 6.46 -15.54 8.46
N GLU A 92 6.17 -14.79 7.38
CA GLU A 92 7.12 -14.54 6.30
C GLU A 92 8.37 -13.83 6.81
N ARG A 93 8.21 -12.73 7.57
CA ARG A 93 9.33 -11.97 8.13
C ARG A 93 10.23 -12.81 9.03
N GLN A 94 9.64 -13.71 9.83
CA GLN A 94 10.37 -14.58 10.74
C GLN A 94 10.98 -15.81 10.06
N GLY A 95 10.56 -16.14 8.83
CA GLY A 95 10.98 -17.33 8.11
C GLY A 95 10.39 -18.63 8.68
N VAL A 96 9.14 -18.59 9.14
CA VAL A 96 8.40 -19.76 9.66
C VAL A 96 7.25 -20.13 8.72
N THR A 97 6.82 -21.39 8.77
CA THR A 97 5.64 -21.86 8.02
C THR A 97 4.39 -21.70 8.89
N LEU A 98 3.39 -20.99 8.37
CA LEU A 98 2.10 -20.79 9.03
C LEU A 98 0.98 -21.56 8.32
N GLY A 99 0.16 -22.27 9.08
CA GLY A 99 -1.15 -22.75 8.65
C GLY A 99 -2.25 -22.07 9.45
N ILE A 100 -3.25 -21.49 8.78
CA ILE A 100 -4.41 -20.85 9.40
C ILE A 100 -5.64 -21.74 9.17
N TYR A 101 -6.38 -22.03 10.24
CA TYR A 101 -7.55 -22.91 10.24
C TYR A 101 -8.77 -22.21 10.86
N ASP A 102 -9.97 -22.59 10.45
CA ASP A 102 -11.24 -22.07 10.95
C ASP A 102 -11.76 -22.96 12.09
N ALA A 103 -12.13 -22.35 13.23
CA ALA A 103 -12.66 -23.03 14.41
C ALA A 103 -14.17 -23.29 14.37
N GLY A 104 -14.90 -22.71 13.42
CA GLY A 104 -16.35 -22.87 13.29
C GLY A 104 -17.19 -21.80 13.99
N GLY A 105 -16.58 -20.70 14.44
CA GLY A 105 -17.24 -19.56 15.09
C GLY A 105 -17.39 -19.67 16.60
N TYR A 106 -18.06 -18.67 17.19
CA TYR A 106 -18.31 -18.57 18.64
C TYR A 106 -19.61 -19.25 19.06
N ASP A 107 -20.36 -19.74 18.09
CA ASP A 107 -21.73 -20.24 18.19
C ASP A 107 -21.83 -21.54 19.04
N LYS A 108 -20.69 -22.04 19.54
CA LYS A 108 -20.50 -23.31 20.22
C LYS A 108 -19.91 -23.17 21.63
N ILE A 109 -19.75 -21.95 22.13
CA ILE A 109 -19.17 -21.62 23.44
C ILE A 109 -20.29 -21.07 24.34
#